data_AF-A0A8J8T794-F1
#
_entry.id   AF-A0A8J8T794-F1
#
_cell.length_a   1.000
_cell.length_b   1.000
_cell.length_c   1.000
_cell.angle_alpha   90.00
_cell.angle_beta   90.00
_cell.angle_gamma   90.00
#
_symmetry.space_group_name_H-M   'P 1'
#
loop_
_entity.id
_entity.type
_entity.pdbx_description
1 polymer ?
#
loop_
_entity_poly.entity_id
_entity_poly.type
_entity_poly.pdbx_seq_one_letter_code
_entity_poly.pdbx_strand_id
1 'polypeptide(L)'
;MHSHCSWTCSTCSSRYCRYSLSCRRRRRRTTGGRRGTTEAVYVLVVLYDVKQFTSQPIKTTLSYKIYEDLNIIILNLSLYYRPLKYIQKQMLTKVFTQHLAQHAFQGHLPAAALLVQSSSRAFAKNTKLAKFDYLDPLVIEDQFTEDEKMVRDSARAYSQDRLMSRVRKAYNDESFDREIMREMGAQGFLGCTIDEYNLPGVSSVAYGLINREVERVDSGYRSALSVQSSLVMYPIYTYANKAVRDHLIPKLATGELVGCFGLTEPNHGSDPGSMESRAVDKGDHFVLNGSKTWITNSPIADVFVIWAKETKSGEIKGFVLTRDMKGITTPKIEGKHSLRASVTGMIMMDDVKVPKENILDVSGLKGPFSCLNQARFGIAWGTMGAAEFCFHAAREYTLNRKQFGKPLAQTQLMQKKMADMLTEITLGLHAVLRVSRLKDDERLAPEMVSLVKRNNCGKALQIARDARDMLGGNGIVDEYHIIRHLCNLETVNTYEGTHDIHALILGRAITGLQAFQ
;
A
#
# COMPACT_ATOMS: atom_id res chain seq x y z
N MET A 1 57.53 9.34 -19.36
CA MET A 1 57.83 10.79 -19.25
C MET A 1 56.53 11.57 -19.08
N HIS A 2 56.43 12.54 -18.16
CA HIS A 2 55.26 13.41 -18.06
C HIS A 2 55.49 14.71 -18.85
N SER A 3 54.72 14.92 -19.91
CA SER A 3 54.60 16.19 -20.62
C SER A 3 53.37 16.95 -20.09
N HIS A 4 53.56 18.20 -19.65
CA HIS A 4 52.44 19.11 -19.41
C HIS A 4 52.22 19.95 -20.67
N CYS A 5 51.00 19.89 -21.20
CA CYS A 5 50.57 20.71 -22.32
C CYS A 5 49.40 21.61 -21.88
N SER A 6 49.40 22.86 -22.35
CA SER A 6 48.37 23.85 -22.06
C SER A 6 47.72 24.32 -23.37
N TRP A 7 46.40 24.35 -23.40
CA TRP A 7 45.64 24.90 -24.53
C TRP A 7 45.36 26.39 -24.31
N THR A 8 45.62 27.21 -25.33
CA THR A 8 45.32 28.64 -25.35
C THR A 8 44.39 28.96 -26.51
N CYS A 9 43.30 29.68 -26.26
CA CYS A 9 42.41 30.17 -27.30
C CYS A 9 43.10 31.33 -28.03
N SER A 10 43.34 31.18 -29.33
CA SER A 10 44.07 32.19 -30.10
C SER A 10 43.15 33.15 -30.86
N THR A 11 41.91 32.75 -31.17
CA THR A 11 40.93 33.58 -31.90
C THR A 11 39.54 32.96 -31.84
N CYS A 12 38.50 33.77 -31.59
CA CYS A 12 37.10 33.32 -31.61
C CYS A 12 36.27 34.19 -32.57
N SER A 13 35.60 33.57 -33.53
CA SER A 13 34.67 34.21 -34.47
C SER A 13 33.22 33.83 -34.16
N SER A 14 32.26 34.40 -34.90
CA SER A 14 30.84 34.06 -34.73
C SER A 14 30.53 32.59 -35.05
N ARG A 15 31.40 31.88 -35.78
CA ARG A 15 31.16 30.51 -36.27
C ARG A 15 32.16 29.45 -35.75
N TYR A 16 33.34 29.82 -35.24
CA TYR A 16 34.31 28.85 -34.70
C TYR A 16 35.30 29.51 -33.73
N CYS A 17 35.95 28.68 -32.90
CA CYS A 17 36.97 29.11 -31.96
C CYS A 17 38.25 28.27 -32.19
N ARG A 18 39.41 28.93 -32.37
CA ARG A 18 40.69 28.29 -32.67
C ARG A 18 41.53 28.16 -31.39
N TYR A 19 42.02 26.96 -31.12
CA TYR A 19 42.88 26.67 -29.97
C TYR A 19 44.25 26.15 -30.42
N SER A 20 45.30 26.64 -29.78
CA SER A 20 46.67 26.16 -29.97
C SER A 20 47.13 25.38 -28.73
N LEU A 21 47.84 24.27 -28.95
CA LEU A 21 48.45 23.46 -27.90
C LEU A 21 49.94 23.77 -27.83
N SER A 22 50.42 24.19 -26.65
CA SER A 22 51.85 24.34 -26.39
C SER A 22 52.28 23.31 -25.35
N CYS A 23 53.30 22.52 -25.67
CA CYS A 23 53.86 21.49 -24.78
C CYS A 23 55.30 21.85 -24.40
N ARG A 24 55.60 21.97 -23.10
CA ARG A 24 56.99 22.06 -22.62
C ARG A 24 57.50 20.68 -22.22
N ARG A 25 58.53 20.19 -22.91
CA ARG A 25 59.30 19.00 -22.48
C ARG A 25 60.27 19.39 -21.36
N ARG A 26 60.13 18.80 -20.16
CA ARG A 26 61.20 18.83 -19.14
C ARG A 26 62.16 17.67 -19.43
N ARG A 27 63.36 17.95 -19.93
CA ARG A 27 64.46 16.97 -19.96
C ARG A 27 65.17 16.95 -18.61
N ARG A 28 65.40 15.77 -18.04
CA ARG A 28 66.44 15.57 -17.01
C ARG A 28 67.80 15.82 -17.67
N ARG A 29 68.66 16.64 -17.06
CA ARG A 29 70.06 16.81 -17.47
C ARG A 29 70.78 15.48 -17.27
N THR A 30 71.21 14.86 -18.35
CA THR A 30 72.35 13.94 -18.37
C THR A 30 73.45 14.61 -19.18
N THR A 31 74.67 14.49 -18.68
CA THR A 31 75.90 15.04 -19.25
C THR A 31 76.19 14.42 -20.63
N GLY A 32 76.50 15.27 -21.60
CA GLY A 32 77.05 14.88 -22.91
C GLY A 32 76.04 14.62 -24.04
N GLY A 33 76.17 15.37 -25.14
CA GLY A 33 75.80 14.88 -26.48
C GLY A 33 74.48 15.36 -27.12
N ARG A 34 74.63 16.28 -28.08
CA ARG A 34 73.76 16.65 -29.23
C ARG A 34 72.33 17.19 -29.00
N ARG A 35 72.09 18.39 -29.55
CA ARG A 35 70.77 19.02 -29.75
C ARG A 35 69.96 18.18 -30.76
N GLY A 36 68.78 17.72 -30.35
CA GLY A 36 67.76 17.16 -31.24
C GLY A 36 66.62 18.17 -31.38
N THR A 37 66.15 18.36 -32.60
CA THR A 37 65.04 19.25 -33.01
C THR A 37 63.74 18.93 -32.28
N THR A 38 62.97 19.96 -31.95
CA THR A 38 61.64 19.82 -31.36
C THR A 38 60.63 19.77 -32.50
N GLU A 39 60.10 18.61 -32.85
CA GLU A 39 58.92 18.54 -33.72
C GLU A 39 57.68 18.98 -32.95
N ALA A 40 57.03 20.04 -33.42
CA ALA A 40 55.73 20.47 -32.94
C ALA A 40 54.64 19.73 -33.72
N VAL A 41 53.86 18.90 -33.02
CA VAL A 41 52.65 18.30 -33.58
C VAL A 41 51.52 19.32 -33.44
N TYR A 42 51.04 19.85 -34.56
CA TYR A 42 49.88 20.75 -34.59
C TYR A 42 48.60 19.93 -34.81
N VAL A 43 47.68 19.95 -33.84
CA VAL A 43 46.34 19.35 -34.01
C VAL A 43 45.34 20.48 -34.17
N LEU A 44 44.77 20.60 -35.38
CA LEU A 44 43.70 21.56 -35.68
C LEU A 44 42.35 20.93 -35.31
N VAL A 45 41.69 21.44 -34.27
CA VAL A 45 40.31 21.05 -33.94
C VAL A 45 39.38 22.18 -34.34
N VAL A 46 38.53 21.95 -35.34
CA VAL A 46 37.49 22.90 -35.78
C VAL A 46 36.16 22.44 -35.18
N LEU A 47 35.64 23.19 -34.21
CA LEU A 47 34.32 22.93 -33.62
C LEU A 47 33.25 23.63 -34.46
N TYR A 48 32.44 22.87 -35.19
CA TYR A 48 31.21 23.38 -35.78
C TYR A 48 30.07 23.33 -34.75
N ASP A 49 29.41 24.46 -34.59
CA ASP A 49 28.07 24.62 -34.02
C ASP A 49 27.86 24.26 -32.53
N VAL A 50 28.60 24.93 -31.63
CA VAL A 50 28.40 24.82 -30.17
C VAL A 50 27.57 25.99 -29.61
N LYS A 51 27.17 26.96 -30.44
CA LYS A 51 26.48 28.16 -29.96
C LYS A 51 25.02 27.94 -29.55
N GLN A 52 24.38 26.85 -29.99
CA GLN A 52 22.99 26.60 -29.59
C GLN A 52 22.80 26.16 -28.13
N PHE A 53 23.87 25.84 -27.37
CA PHE A 53 23.69 25.20 -26.07
C PHE A 53 24.36 25.87 -24.85
N THR A 54 25.41 26.69 -24.99
CA THR A 54 25.93 27.48 -23.85
C THR A 54 26.73 28.71 -24.31
N SER A 55 26.68 29.82 -23.58
CA SER A 55 27.50 31.03 -23.79
C SER A 55 28.83 31.04 -23.01
N GLN A 56 29.18 29.98 -22.28
CA GLN A 56 30.39 29.92 -21.44
C GLN A 56 31.50 29.04 -22.04
N PRO A 57 32.79 29.41 -21.84
CA PRO A 57 33.92 28.64 -22.36
C PRO A 57 34.07 27.28 -21.68
N ILE A 58 34.22 26.22 -22.48
CA ILE A 58 34.41 24.85 -22.04
C ILE A 58 35.87 24.65 -21.61
N LYS A 59 36.11 24.11 -20.41
CA LYS A 59 37.44 23.61 -19.99
C LYS A 59 37.53 22.11 -20.25
N THR A 60 38.48 21.73 -21.12
CA THR A 60 38.75 20.33 -21.45
C THR A 60 40.16 19.97 -21.03
N THR A 61 40.34 18.79 -20.41
CA THR A 61 41.67 18.22 -20.14
C THR A 61 41.81 16.91 -20.89
N LEU A 62 42.70 16.90 -21.89
CA LEU A 62 43.11 15.68 -22.58
C LEU A 62 44.43 15.22 -21.98
N SER A 63 44.42 14.02 -21.41
CA SER A 63 45.63 13.34 -20.95
C SER A 63 45.86 12.12 -21.83
N TYR A 64 47.10 11.82 -22.18
CA TYR A 64 47.44 10.64 -22.95
C TYR A 64 48.56 9.86 -22.27
N LYS A 65 48.54 8.54 -22.45
CA LYS A 65 49.59 7.64 -21.97
C LYS A 65 50.01 6.74 -23.13
N ILE A 66 51.29 6.81 -23.49
CA ILE A 66 51.88 6.01 -24.57
C ILE A 66 52.55 4.80 -23.93
N TYR A 67 52.22 3.61 -24.43
CA TYR A 67 52.89 2.37 -24.08
C TYR A 67 53.71 1.94 -25.29
N GLU A 68 54.98 2.34 -25.30
CA GLU A 68 55.90 2.16 -26.44
C GLU A 68 56.09 0.67 -26.78
N ASP A 69 56.14 -0.21 -25.78
CA ASP A 69 56.32 -1.66 -25.96
C ASP A 69 55.11 -2.37 -26.60
N LEU A 70 53.94 -1.72 -26.61
CA LEU A 70 52.70 -2.31 -27.11
C LEU A 70 52.15 -1.59 -28.35
N ASN A 71 52.80 -0.53 -28.84
CA ASN A 71 52.27 0.34 -29.90
C ASN A 71 50.83 0.84 -29.63
N ILE A 72 50.49 1.09 -28.36
CA ILE A 72 49.16 1.57 -27.94
C ILE A 72 49.26 2.99 -27.36
N ILE A 73 48.39 3.88 -27.84
CA ILE A 73 48.16 5.20 -27.27
C ILE A 73 46.78 5.21 -26.60
N ILE A 74 46.75 5.40 -25.28
CA ILE A 74 45.51 5.57 -24.52
C ILE A 74 45.22 7.06 -24.34
N LEU A 75 44.12 7.53 -24.93
CA LEU A 75 43.61 8.89 -24.77
C LEU A 75 42.53 8.93 -23.68
N ASN A 76 42.78 9.68 -22.61
CA ASN A 76 41.80 9.95 -21.56
C ASN A 76 41.31 11.39 -21.68
N LEU A 77 40.09 11.54 -22.19
CA LEU A 77 39.40 12.83 -22.27
C LEU A 77 38.56 13.03 -21.01
N SER A 78 38.89 14.04 -20.21
CA SER A 78 38.08 14.46 -19.06
C SER A 78 37.40 15.78 -19.37
N LEU A 79 36.07 15.75 -19.45
CA LEU A 79 35.23 16.93 -19.64
C LEU A 79 34.63 17.35 -18.29
N TYR A 80 35.00 18.52 -17.79
CA TYR A 80 34.43 19.08 -16.56
C TYR A 80 33.23 19.98 -16.90
N TYR A 81 32.03 19.58 -16.47
CA TYR A 81 30.80 20.36 -16.62
C TYR A 81 30.15 20.63 -15.26
N ARG A 82 29.66 21.86 -15.05
CA ARG A 82 28.62 22.22 -14.07
C ARG A 82 27.41 22.80 -14.82
N PRO A 83 26.20 22.65 -14.26
CA PRO A 83 25.27 21.56 -14.55
C PRO A 83 24.59 21.67 -15.93
N LEU A 84 24.60 20.59 -16.72
CA LEU A 84 23.73 20.40 -17.90
C LEU A 84 22.84 19.17 -17.68
N LYS A 85 21.62 19.17 -18.23
CA LYS A 85 20.67 18.05 -18.10
C LYS A 85 21.23 16.80 -18.81
N TYR A 86 20.97 15.62 -18.24
CA TYR A 86 21.57 14.31 -18.62
C TYR A 86 21.60 14.01 -20.14
N ILE A 87 20.57 14.43 -20.89
CA ILE A 87 20.45 14.20 -22.33
C ILE A 87 21.50 15.00 -23.13
N GLN A 88 21.79 16.25 -22.74
CA GLN A 88 22.82 17.08 -23.38
C GLN A 88 24.22 16.47 -23.20
N LYS A 89 24.45 15.77 -22.09
CA LYS A 89 25.72 15.11 -21.76
C LYS A 89 26.01 13.91 -22.67
N GLN A 90 24.98 13.13 -23.03
CA GLN A 90 25.14 11.97 -23.92
C GLN A 90 25.38 12.38 -25.37
N MET A 91 24.69 13.41 -25.87
CA MET A 91 24.88 13.89 -27.25
C MET A 91 26.28 14.46 -27.48
N LEU A 92 26.77 15.32 -26.59
CA LEU A 92 28.10 15.92 -26.71
C LEU A 92 29.22 14.87 -26.71
N THR A 93 29.07 13.80 -25.92
CA THR A 93 30.08 12.74 -25.83
C THR A 93 30.12 11.89 -27.11
N LYS A 94 28.97 11.63 -27.74
CA LYS A 94 28.88 10.94 -29.05
C LYS A 94 29.47 11.75 -30.20
N VAL A 95 29.18 13.05 -30.25
CA VAL A 95 29.69 13.94 -31.31
C VAL A 95 31.22 14.07 -31.21
N PHE A 96 31.77 14.18 -29.99
CA PHE A 96 33.23 14.28 -29.79
C PHE A 96 33.98 13.00 -30.18
N THR A 97 33.39 11.82 -29.92
CA THR A 97 34.03 10.53 -30.24
C THR A 97 33.98 10.21 -31.73
N GLN A 98 32.91 10.56 -32.45
CA GLN A 98 32.84 10.39 -33.90
C GLN A 98 33.84 11.29 -34.65
N HIS A 99 34.04 12.54 -34.19
CA HIS A 99 34.94 13.47 -34.87
C HIS A 99 36.43 13.15 -34.63
N LEU A 100 36.80 12.67 -33.44
CA LEU A 100 38.16 12.20 -33.14
C LEU A 100 38.52 10.95 -33.95
N ALA A 101 37.57 10.05 -34.20
CA ALA A 101 37.77 8.87 -35.04
C ALA A 101 38.00 9.23 -36.53
N GLN A 102 37.34 10.27 -37.05
CA GLN A 102 37.48 10.68 -38.45
C GLN A 102 38.78 11.42 -38.76
N HIS A 103 39.33 12.21 -37.83
CA HIS A 103 40.55 12.99 -38.07
C HIS A 103 41.86 12.30 -37.67
N ALA A 104 41.81 11.24 -36.85
CA ALA A 104 43.01 10.47 -36.48
C ALA A 104 43.54 9.56 -37.61
N PHE A 105 42.81 9.43 -38.72
CA PHE A 105 43.07 8.44 -39.79
C PHE A 105 43.77 8.98 -41.05
N GLN A 106 44.42 10.14 -41.00
CA GLN A 106 45.16 10.70 -42.16
C GLN A 106 46.69 10.69 -42.04
N GLY A 107 47.28 9.86 -41.19
CA GLY A 107 48.74 9.68 -41.14
C GLY A 107 49.13 8.26 -40.76
N HIS A 108 50.05 7.69 -41.52
CA HIS A 108 50.52 6.29 -41.44
C HIS A 108 50.76 5.77 -40.02
N LEU A 109 49.97 4.78 -39.60
CA LEU A 109 50.27 3.79 -38.54
C LEU A 109 49.35 2.57 -38.76
N PRO A 110 49.86 1.32 -38.72
CA PRO A 110 49.05 0.13 -38.98
C PRO A 110 48.11 -0.16 -37.80
N ALA A 111 46.93 -0.69 -38.13
CA ALA A 111 45.78 -1.00 -37.28
C ALA A 111 46.08 -1.30 -35.80
N ALA A 112 45.94 -0.29 -34.94
CA ALA A 112 45.78 -0.48 -33.50
C ALA A 112 44.28 -0.44 -33.16
N ALA A 113 43.74 -1.57 -32.69
CA ALA A 113 42.34 -1.68 -32.28
C ALA A 113 42.03 -0.72 -31.12
N LEU A 114 41.15 0.25 -31.34
CA LEU A 114 40.69 1.18 -30.30
C LEU A 114 39.64 0.46 -29.43
N LEU A 115 40.07 -0.14 -28.31
CA LEU A 115 39.16 -0.65 -27.28
C LEU A 115 38.50 0.53 -26.57
N VAL A 116 37.34 0.96 -27.07
CA VAL A 116 36.44 1.84 -26.33
C VAL A 116 35.75 1.00 -25.26
N GLN A 117 36.38 0.87 -24.08
CA GLN A 117 35.62 0.48 -22.90
C GLN A 117 34.67 1.62 -22.57
N SER A 118 33.40 1.46 -22.97
CA SER A 118 32.32 2.21 -22.35
C SER A 118 32.35 1.83 -20.88
N SER A 119 32.96 2.67 -20.05
CA SER A 119 32.75 2.63 -18.62
C SER A 119 31.32 3.08 -18.36
N SER A 120 30.36 2.19 -18.62
CA SER A 120 29.21 2.10 -17.73
C SER A 120 29.84 2.02 -16.35
N ARG A 121 29.75 3.11 -15.58
CA ARG A 121 30.12 3.08 -14.17
C ARG A 121 29.30 1.94 -13.58
N ALA A 122 29.92 0.78 -13.45
CA ALA A 122 29.48 -0.26 -12.57
C ALA A 122 29.40 0.44 -11.22
N PHE A 123 28.18 0.75 -10.77
CA PHE A 123 27.96 1.06 -9.39
C PHE A 123 28.64 -0.06 -8.60
N ALA A 124 29.54 0.36 -7.71
CA ALA A 124 30.56 -0.42 -7.03
C ALA A 124 30.24 -1.93 -6.95
N LYS A 125 31.09 -2.75 -7.58
CA LYS A 125 31.06 -4.22 -7.49
C LYS A 125 31.46 -4.75 -6.09
N ASN A 126 31.32 -3.91 -5.06
CA ASN A 126 31.72 -4.17 -3.68
C ASN A 126 30.86 -3.37 -2.68
N THR A 127 29.55 -3.28 -2.91
CA THR A 127 28.64 -2.69 -1.94
C THR A 127 28.25 -3.72 -0.88
N LYS A 128 28.60 -3.48 0.39
CA LYS A 128 28.05 -4.17 1.57
C LYS A 128 26.54 -3.90 1.81
N LEU A 129 25.85 -3.31 0.84
CA LEU A 129 24.44 -2.96 0.95
C LEU A 129 23.57 -4.17 0.66
N ALA A 130 22.51 -4.36 1.45
CA ALA A 130 21.56 -5.44 1.26
C ALA A 130 20.87 -5.34 -0.12
N LYS A 131 20.48 -6.50 -0.67
CA LYS A 131 19.67 -6.56 -1.87
C LYS A 131 18.26 -6.08 -1.54
N PHE A 132 17.73 -5.14 -2.32
CA PHE A 132 16.36 -4.67 -2.16
C PHE A 132 15.35 -5.72 -2.64
N ASP A 133 14.37 -6.03 -1.79
CA ASP A 133 13.17 -6.77 -2.18
C ASP A 133 11.99 -5.81 -2.30
N TYR A 134 11.32 -5.82 -3.45
CA TYR A 134 10.15 -4.96 -3.66
C TYR A 134 8.87 -5.55 -3.07
N LEU A 135 8.87 -6.84 -2.68
CA LEU A 135 7.75 -7.45 -1.98
C LEU A 135 7.73 -7.07 -0.50
N ASP A 136 8.89 -6.75 0.06
CA ASP A 136 9.05 -6.27 1.42
C ASP A 136 10.15 -5.19 1.53
N PRO A 137 9.89 -3.94 1.09
CA PRO A 137 10.91 -2.90 0.97
C PRO A 137 11.63 -2.51 2.26
N LEU A 138 10.96 -2.67 3.40
CA LEU A 138 11.45 -2.28 4.72
C LEU A 138 11.56 -3.47 5.68
N VAL A 139 11.51 -4.69 5.14
CA VAL A 139 11.73 -5.94 5.87
C VAL A 139 10.77 -6.07 7.07
N ILE A 140 9.48 -5.82 6.84
CA ILE A 140 8.44 -5.95 7.85
C ILE A 140 8.36 -7.37 8.41
N GLU A 141 8.76 -8.37 7.62
CA GLU A 141 8.83 -9.77 8.05
C GLU A 141 9.72 -9.99 9.28
N ASP A 142 10.79 -9.22 9.43
CA ASP A 142 11.69 -9.31 10.61
C ASP A 142 11.04 -8.76 11.89
N GLN A 143 9.90 -8.06 11.78
CA GLN A 143 9.18 -7.47 12.90
C GLN A 143 8.02 -8.33 13.41
N PHE A 144 7.73 -9.43 12.73
CA PHE A 144 6.73 -10.41 13.15
C PHE A 144 7.36 -11.50 14.01
N THR A 145 6.64 -11.93 15.04
CA THR A 145 7.00 -13.15 15.78
C THR A 145 6.75 -14.39 14.92
N GLU A 146 7.33 -15.53 15.30
CA GLU A 146 7.09 -16.79 14.58
C GLU A 146 5.61 -17.20 14.62
N ASP A 147 4.93 -17.01 15.76
CA ASP A 147 3.49 -17.26 15.88
C ASP A 147 2.67 -16.38 14.93
N GLU A 148 3.03 -15.10 14.78
CA GLU A 148 2.37 -14.17 13.86
C GLU A 148 2.56 -14.57 12.40
N LYS A 149 3.76 -15.02 12.04
CA LYS A 149 4.06 -15.56 10.70
C LYS A 149 3.25 -16.83 10.44
N MET A 150 3.20 -17.75 11.40
CA MET A 150 2.40 -18.98 11.30
C MET A 150 0.91 -18.67 11.09
N VAL A 151 0.36 -17.73 11.88
CA VAL A 151 -1.04 -17.30 11.73
C VAL A 151 -1.28 -16.65 10.36
N ARG A 152 -0.39 -15.77 9.90
CA ARG A 152 -0.49 -15.18 8.56
C ARG A 152 -0.47 -16.26 7.48
N ASP A 153 0.44 -17.21 7.56
CA ASP A 153 0.61 -18.24 6.54
C ASP A 153 -0.60 -19.19 6.50
N SER A 154 -1.17 -19.52 7.65
CA SER A 154 -2.46 -20.24 7.74
C SER A 154 -3.59 -19.45 7.11
N ALA A 155 -3.72 -18.15 7.42
CA ALA A 155 -4.74 -17.28 6.85
C ALA A 155 -4.59 -17.11 5.33
N ARG A 156 -3.35 -17.01 4.84
CA ARG A 156 -3.03 -16.96 3.41
C ARG A 156 -3.43 -18.25 2.73
N ALA A 157 -3.02 -19.41 3.25
CA ALA A 157 -3.35 -20.71 2.67
C ALA A 157 -4.87 -20.90 2.55
N TYR A 158 -5.61 -20.67 3.65
CA TYR A 158 -7.06 -20.71 3.63
C TYR A 158 -7.68 -19.74 2.59
N SER A 159 -7.20 -18.50 2.56
CA SER A 159 -7.73 -17.47 1.66
C SER A 159 -7.51 -17.85 0.19
N GLN A 160 -6.33 -18.34 -0.17
CA GLN A 160 -6.04 -18.73 -1.55
C GLN A 160 -6.76 -20.03 -1.95
N ASP A 161 -6.76 -21.05 -1.08
CA ASP A 161 -7.28 -22.38 -1.42
C ASP A 161 -8.81 -22.45 -1.38
N ARG A 162 -9.45 -21.71 -0.45
CA ARG A 162 -10.89 -21.82 -0.18
C ARG A 162 -11.69 -20.60 -0.62
N LEU A 163 -11.17 -19.39 -0.45
CA LEU A 163 -11.94 -18.16 -0.74
C LEU A 163 -11.77 -17.69 -2.18
N MET A 164 -10.54 -17.72 -2.72
CA MET A 164 -10.23 -17.15 -4.04
C MET A 164 -11.01 -17.83 -5.17
N SER A 165 -11.23 -19.14 -5.10
CA SER A 165 -12.02 -19.90 -6.08
C SER A 165 -13.52 -19.56 -6.06
N ARG A 166 -14.04 -19.06 -4.93
CA ARG A 166 -15.47 -18.75 -4.73
C ARG A 166 -15.82 -17.30 -5.08
N VAL A 167 -14.87 -16.38 -4.91
CA VAL A 167 -15.14 -14.93 -4.88
C VAL A 167 -15.79 -14.39 -6.15
N ARG A 168 -15.38 -14.86 -7.33
CA ARG A 168 -15.90 -14.34 -8.60
C ARG A 168 -17.40 -14.63 -8.75
N LYS A 169 -17.79 -15.88 -8.52
CA LYS A 169 -19.20 -16.29 -8.55
C LYS A 169 -19.99 -15.58 -7.45
N ALA A 170 -19.49 -15.60 -6.21
CA ALA A 170 -20.14 -14.95 -5.07
C ALA A 170 -20.40 -13.46 -5.30
N TYR A 171 -19.42 -12.75 -5.85
CA TYR A 171 -19.53 -11.33 -6.17
C TYR A 171 -20.53 -11.06 -7.30
N ASN A 172 -20.50 -11.85 -8.37
CA ASN A 172 -21.43 -11.67 -9.50
C ASN A 172 -22.87 -11.97 -9.10
N ASP A 173 -23.09 -13.04 -8.33
CA ASP A 173 -24.40 -13.50 -7.89
C ASP A 173 -24.96 -12.73 -6.67
N GLU A 174 -24.19 -11.79 -6.10
CA GLU A 174 -24.55 -11.06 -4.88
C GLU A 174 -24.92 -12.00 -3.71
N SER A 175 -24.08 -13.01 -3.51
CA SER A 175 -24.30 -14.10 -2.57
C SER A 175 -23.13 -14.29 -1.61
N PHE A 176 -23.43 -14.88 -0.45
CA PHE A 176 -22.45 -15.27 0.56
C PHE A 176 -22.74 -16.70 1.01
N ASP A 177 -21.72 -17.55 0.96
CA ASP A 177 -21.79 -18.91 1.47
C ASP A 177 -21.58 -18.89 2.99
N ARG A 178 -22.62 -19.22 3.75
CA ARG A 178 -22.59 -19.23 5.21
C ARG A 178 -21.55 -20.22 5.77
N GLU A 179 -21.19 -21.27 5.03
CA GLU A 179 -20.19 -22.26 5.46
C GLU A 179 -18.80 -21.64 5.66
N ILE A 180 -18.50 -20.53 4.97
CA ILE A 180 -17.27 -19.75 5.17
C ILE A 180 -17.08 -19.37 6.65
N MET A 181 -18.17 -19.11 7.39
CA MET A 181 -18.08 -18.78 8.82
C MET A 181 -17.60 -19.97 9.64
N ARG A 182 -18.08 -21.18 9.33
CA ARG A 182 -17.63 -22.41 10.01
C ARG A 182 -16.20 -22.76 9.64
N GLU A 183 -15.83 -22.59 8.37
CA GLU A 183 -14.44 -22.78 7.93
C GLU A 183 -13.49 -21.81 8.66
N MET A 184 -13.84 -20.52 8.75
CA MET A 184 -13.06 -19.54 9.52
C MET A 184 -12.97 -19.89 11.01
N GLY A 185 -14.06 -20.40 11.59
CA GLY A 185 -14.09 -20.87 12.98
C GLY A 185 -13.18 -22.08 13.20
N ALA A 186 -13.18 -23.05 12.28
CA ALA A 186 -12.30 -24.21 12.33
C ALA A 186 -10.80 -23.85 12.20
N GLN A 187 -10.49 -22.75 11.52
CA GLN A 187 -9.13 -22.19 11.46
C GLN A 187 -8.75 -21.35 12.70
N GLY A 188 -9.70 -21.08 13.61
CA GLY A 188 -9.47 -20.23 14.78
C GLY A 188 -9.42 -18.73 14.48
N PHE A 189 -9.97 -18.27 13.35
CA PHE A 189 -9.91 -16.84 12.98
C PHE A 189 -10.98 -15.99 13.67
N LEU A 190 -12.10 -16.59 14.09
CA LEU A 190 -13.22 -15.88 14.72
C LEU A 190 -12.93 -15.64 16.21
N GLY A 191 -12.94 -14.38 16.63
CA GLY A 191 -12.63 -13.99 18.01
C GLY A 191 -11.20 -14.33 18.45
N CYS A 192 -10.25 -14.40 17.52
CA CYS A 192 -8.92 -14.96 17.76
C CYS A 192 -8.10 -14.27 18.86
N THR A 193 -8.43 -13.04 19.24
CA THR A 193 -7.76 -12.28 20.31
C THR A 193 -8.31 -12.56 21.71
N ILE A 194 -9.35 -13.39 21.84
CA ILE A 194 -9.89 -13.82 23.13
C ILE A 194 -9.03 -14.99 23.62
N ASP A 195 -8.59 -14.95 24.87
CA ASP A 195 -7.75 -15.93 25.56
C ASP A 195 -8.54 -16.88 26.50
N GLU A 196 -9.83 -16.62 26.69
CA GLU A 196 -10.79 -17.52 27.32
C GLU A 196 -11.44 -18.49 26.30
N TYR A 197 -12.22 -19.46 26.78
CA TYR A 197 -13.04 -20.37 25.94
C TYR A 197 -12.26 -21.25 24.96
N ASN A 198 -10.99 -21.58 25.26
CA ASN A 198 -10.07 -22.32 24.39
C ASN A 198 -9.86 -21.65 23.03
N LEU A 199 -9.98 -20.32 22.98
CA LEU A 199 -9.69 -19.54 21.79
C LEU A 199 -8.19 -19.21 21.70
N PRO A 200 -7.68 -18.86 20.52
CA PRO A 200 -6.24 -18.75 20.29
C PRO A 200 -5.51 -17.70 21.14
N GLY A 201 -6.17 -16.65 21.63
CA GLY A 201 -5.53 -15.59 22.41
C GLY A 201 -4.38 -14.88 21.67
N VAL A 202 -4.47 -14.72 20.35
CA VAL A 202 -3.37 -14.17 19.53
C VAL A 202 -3.25 -12.65 19.64
N SER A 203 -2.07 -12.13 19.30
CA SER A 203 -1.76 -10.69 19.31
C SER A 203 -2.66 -9.88 18.38
N SER A 204 -2.73 -8.56 18.61
CA SER A 204 -3.41 -7.65 17.69
C SER A 204 -2.76 -7.64 16.30
N VAL A 205 -1.45 -7.88 16.21
CA VAL A 205 -0.76 -8.05 14.93
C VAL A 205 -1.24 -9.30 14.19
N ALA A 206 -1.36 -10.44 14.87
CA ALA A 206 -1.89 -11.66 14.28
C ALA A 206 -3.32 -11.47 13.75
N TYR A 207 -4.20 -10.81 14.53
CA TYR A 207 -5.54 -10.43 14.04
C TYR A 207 -5.48 -9.55 12.79
N GLY A 208 -4.57 -8.56 12.77
CA GLY A 208 -4.32 -7.72 11.60
C GLY A 208 -3.89 -8.52 10.38
N LEU A 209 -2.95 -9.45 10.54
CA LEU A 209 -2.44 -10.30 9.46
C LEU A 209 -3.54 -11.21 8.87
N ILE A 210 -4.43 -11.77 9.71
CA ILE A 210 -5.61 -12.51 9.22
C ILE A 210 -6.47 -11.60 8.34
N ASN A 211 -6.80 -10.39 8.80
CA ASN A 211 -7.63 -9.45 8.02
C ASN A 211 -6.95 -9.06 6.70
N ARG A 212 -5.62 -8.83 6.70
CA ARG A 212 -4.82 -8.55 5.50
C ARG A 212 -4.93 -9.68 4.48
N GLU A 213 -4.75 -10.92 4.89
CA GLU A 213 -4.78 -12.06 3.95
C GLU A 213 -6.20 -12.38 3.45
N VAL A 214 -7.23 -12.21 4.28
CA VAL A 214 -8.63 -12.40 3.86
C VAL A 214 -9.09 -11.29 2.89
N GLU A 215 -8.77 -10.03 3.17
CA GLU A 215 -9.15 -8.91 2.28
C GLU A 215 -8.30 -8.82 1.01
N ARG A 216 -7.10 -9.43 1.00
CA ARG A 216 -6.36 -9.71 -0.25
C ARG A 216 -7.22 -10.50 -1.23
N VAL A 217 -8.14 -11.33 -0.76
CA VAL A 217 -9.15 -11.99 -1.60
C VAL A 217 -10.36 -11.09 -1.81
N ASP A 218 -11.07 -10.70 -0.75
CA ASP A 218 -12.25 -9.83 -0.85
C ASP A 218 -12.59 -9.10 0.44
N SER A 219 -12.94 -7.82 0.33
CA SER A 219 -13.40 -6.98 1.44
C SER A 219 -14.72 -7.47 2.06
N GLY A 220 -15.58 -8.14 1.29
CA GLY A 220 -16.83 -8.73 1.78
C GLY A 220 -16.59 -9.87 2.76
N TYR A 221 -15.65 -10.76 2.47
CA TYR A 221 -15.25 -11.85 3.37
C TYR A 221 -14.59 -11.31 4.64
N ARG A 222 -13.68 -10.33 4.51
CA ARG A 222 -13.12 -9.65 5.68
C ARG A 222 -14.20 -8.93 6.49
N SER A 223 -15.22 -8.37 5.85
CA SER A 223 -16.34 -7.73 6.56
C SER A 223 -17.13 -8.72 7.40
N ALA A 224 -17.41 -9.92 6.90
CA ALA A 224 -18.06 -10.97 7.68
C ALA A 224 -17.22 -11.38 8.90
N LEU A 225 -15.89 -11.56 8.71
CA LEU A 225 -14.93 -11.82 9.79
C LEU A 225 -14.91 -10.71 10.85
N SER A 226 -14.77 -9.44 10.43
CA SER A 226 -14.71 -8.31 11.36
C SER A 226 -16.00 -8.13 12.15
N VAL A 227 -17.17 -8.34 11.52
CA VAL A 227 -18.47 -8.26 12.20
C VAL A 227 -18.55 -9.32 13.29
N GLN A 228 -18.22 -10.57 12.97
CA GLN A 228 -18.25 -11.67 13.92
C GLN A 228 -17.31 -11.42 15.11
N SER A 229 -16.05 -11.11 14.84
CA SER A 229 -15.03 -10.97 15.88
C SER A 229 -15.16 -9.67 16.67
N SER A 230 -15.13 -8.52 15.98
CA SER A 230 -15.00 -7.20 16.62
C SER A 230 -16.32 -6.54 16.96
N LEU A 231 -17.40 -6.88 16.27
CA LEU A 231 -18.70 -6.23 16.48
C LEU A 231 -19.71 -7.12 17.21
N VAL A 232 -19.48 -8.44 17.30
CA VAL A 232 -20.38 -9.35 18.01
C VAL A 232 -19.68 -10.02 19.18
N MET A 233 -18.62 -10.78 18.93
CA MET A 233 -17.92 -11.51 19.99
C MET A 233 -17.29 -10.56 21.01
N TYR A 234 -16.62 -9.48 20.55
CA TYR A 234 -16.03 -8.48 21.46
C TYR A 234 -17.03 -7.87 22.45
N PRO A 235 -18.16 -7.23 22.04
CA PRO A 235 -19.09 -6.67 23.01
C PRO A 235 -19.75 -7.71 23.92
N ILE A 236 -20.01 -8.93 23.42
CA ILE A 236 -20.52 -10.01 24.27
C ILE A 236 -19.48 -10.42 25.31
N TYR A 237 -18.23 -10.59 24.89
CA TYR A 237 -17.13 -10.98 25.77
C TYR A 237 -16.86 -9.93 26.86
N THR A 238 -16.85 -8.65 26.47
CA THR A 238 -16.50 -7.53 27.36
C THR A 238 -17.64 -7.07 28.25
N TYR A 239 -18.89 -7.08 27.76
CA TYR A 239 -20.01 -6.41 28.43
C TYR A 239 -21.18 -7.33 28.80
N ALA A 240 -21.30 -8.53 28.23
CA ALA A 240 -22.40 -9.41 28.63
C ALA A 240 -22.13 -10.06 29.99
N ASN A 241 -23.18 -10.46 30.69
CA ASN A 241 -23.02 -11.28 31.86
C ASN A 241 -22.43 -12.66 31.50
N LYS A 242 -21.90 -13.35 32.51
CA LYS A 242 -21.23 -14.65 32.35
C LYS A 242 -22.10 -15.71 31.68
N ALA A 243 -23.39 -15.79 32.01
CA ALA A 243 -24.29 -16.81 31.44
C ALA A 243 -24.48 -16.62 29.93
N VAL A 244 -24.68 -15.38 29.47
CA VAL A 244 -24.77 -15.04 28.03
C VAL A 244 -23.44 -15.31 27.33
N ARG A 245 -22.33 -14.91 27.96
CA ARG A 245 -20.98 -15.08 27.42
C ARG A 245 -20.62 -16.55 27.23
N ASP A 246 -20.80 -17.37 28.27
CA ASP A 246 -20.51 -18.81 28.26
C ASP A 246 -21.36 -19.57 27.25
N HIS A 247 -22.59 -19.11 27.02
CA HIS A 247 -23.49 -19.74 26.05
C HIS A 247 -23.12 -19.42 24.60
N LEU A 248 -22.78 -18.15 24.31
CA LEU A 248 -22.67 -17.66 22.94
C LEU A 248 -21.25 -17.69 22.37
N ILE A 249 -20.23 -17.33 23.15
CA ILE A 249 -18.85 -17.17 22.63
C ILE A 249 -18.33 -18.46 21.97
N PRO A 250 -18.46 -19.66 22.57
CA PRO A 250 -17.98 -20.89 21.93
C PRO A 250 -18.64 -21.20 20.58
N LYS A 251 -19.94 -20.92 20.45
CA LYS A 251 -20.70 -21.17 19.22
C LYS A 251 -20.46 -20.11 18.13
N LEU A 252 -20.22 -18.87 18.54
CA LEU A 252 -19.80 -17.80 17.64
C LEU A 252 -18.38 -18.04 17.12
N ALA A 253 -17.49 -18.55 17.96
CA ALA A 253 -16.11 -18.85 17.60
C ALA A 253 -15.97 -19.99 16.60
N THR A 254 -16.83 -21.01 16.70
CA THR A 254 -16.87 -22.13 15.74
C THR A 254 -17.61 -21.77 14.45
N GLY A 255 -18.27 -20.62 14.38
CA GLY A 255 -19.13 -20.23 13.26
C GLY A 255 -20.44 -21.01 13.17
N GLU A 256 -20.78 -21.81 14.19
CA GLU A 256 -22.11 -22.43 14.33
C GLU A 256 -23.19 -21.35 14.33
N LEU A 257 -22.98 -20.32 15.17
CA LEU A 257 -23.79 -19.11 15.19
C LEU A 257 -23.09 -17.99 14.43
N VAL A 258 -23.87 -17.27 13.62
CA VAL A 258 -23.45 -16.07 12.91
C VAL A 258 -24.05 -14.85 13.60
N GLY A 259 -23.21 -13.86 13.86
CA GLY A 259 -23.61 -12.62 14.49
C GLY A 259 -23.78 -11.46 13.52
N CYS A 260 -24.57 -10.46 13.92
CA CYS A 260 -24.59 -9.15 13.29
C CYS A 260 -24.74 -8.01 14.32
N PHE A 261 -24.43 -6.78 13.90
CA PHE A 261 -24.32 -5.61 14.77
C PHE A 261 -25.22 -4.47 14.29
N GLY A 262 -26.29 -4.18 15.03
CA GLY A 262 -27.30 -3.18 14.71
C GLY A 262 -27.05 -1.84 15.39
N LEU A 263 -26.37 -0.92 14.70
CA LEU A 263 -26.17 0.46 15.15
C LEU A 263 -26.85 1.47 14.23
N THR A 264 -26.43 1.50 12.96
CA THR A 264 -26.86 2.44 11.93
C THR A 264 -28.34 2.32 11.61
N GLU A 265 -28.98 3.46 11.41
CA GLU A 265 -30.39 3.59 11.08
C GLU A 265 -30.56 4.41 9.80
N PRO A 266 -31.73 4.33 9.11
CA PRO A 266 -31.96 5.08 7.87
C PRO A 266 -31.64 6.58 7.97
N ASN A 267 -31.96 7.20 9.12
CA ASN A 267 -31.74 8.63 9.36
C ASN A 267 -30.43 8.93 10.11
N HIS A 268 -29.71 7.90 10.58
CA HIS A 268 -28.58 8.05 11.50
C HIS A 268 -27.40 7.15 11.12
N GLY A 269 -26.53 7.66 10.26
CA GLY A 269 -25.24 7.05 9.90
C GLY A 269 -24.08 7.60 10.75
N SER A 270 -23.60 8.79 10.40
CA SER A 270 -22.45 9.45 11.07
C SER A 270 -22.77 9.96 12.47
N ASP A 271 -24.04 10.20 12.79
CA ASP A 271 -24.52 10.60 14.13
C ASP A 271 -25.40 9.49 14.75
N PRO A 272 -24.78 8.44 15.34
CA PRO A 272 -25.52 7.41 16.04
C PRO A 272 -26.10 7.87 17.39
N GLY A 273 -25.71 9.04 17.91
CA GLY A 273 -26.26 9.56 19.17
C GLY A 273 -27.74 9.91 19.07
N SER A 274 -28.16 10.33 17.87
CA SER A 274 -29.54 10.71 17.56
C SER A 274 -30.46 9.54 17.22
N MET A 275 -30.01 8.28 17.35
CA MET A 275 -30.80 7.10 17.00
C MET A 275 -32.24 7.10 17.56
N GLU A 276 -33.14 6.57 16.75
CA GLU A 276 -34.58 6.47 16.94
C GLU A 276 -35.02 5.13 17.56
N SER A 277 -34.27 4.03 17.37
CA SER A 277 -34.63 2.74 17.98
C SER A 277 -34.70 2.87 19.50
N ARG A 278 -35.79 2.37 20.10
CA ARG A 278 -36.09 2.54 21.53
C ARG A 278 -36.16 1.21 22.24
N ALA A 279 -35.77 1.23 23.52
CA ALA A 279 -35.97 0.14 24.45
C ALA A 279 -36.82 0.63 25.63
N VAL A 280 -38.01 0.05 25.82
CA VAL A 280 -38.93 0.39 26.92
C VAL A 280 -38.79 -0.64 28.04
N ASP A 281 -38.44 -0.19 29.23
CA ASP A 281 -38.38 -1.06 30.42
C ASP A 281 -39.79 -1.45 30.90
N LYS A 282 -40.09 -2.76 30.90
CA LYS A 282 -41.34 -3.35 31.38
C LYS A 282 -41.22 -4.08 32.72
N GLY A 283 -40.10 -3.93 33.43
CA GLY A 283 -39.84 -4.56 34.72
C GLY A 283 -38.95 -5.79 34.58
N ASP A 284 -39.54 -6.92 34.19
CA ASP A 284 -38.84 -8.19 34.00
C ASP A 284 -38.14 -8.32 32.62
N HIS A 285 -38.50 -7.47 31.66
CA HIS A 285 -37.92 -7.44 30.31
C HIS A 285 -37.89 -6.01 29.73
N PHE A 286 -37.21 -5.85 28.59
CA PHE A 286 -37.33 -4.70 27.71
C PHE A 286 -38.16 -5.03 26.48
N VAL A 287 -38.81 -4.02 25.92
CA VAL A 287 -39.46 -4.11 24.60
C VAL A 287 -38.74 -3.17 23.64
N LEU A 288 -38.19 -3.74 22.56
CA LEU A 288 -37.44 -3.01 21.54
C LEU A 288 -38.31 -2.73 20.32
N ASN A 289 -38.24 -1.48 19.84
CA ASN A 289 -38.89 -1.03 18.61
C ASN A 289 -37.92 -0.18 17.78
N GLY A 290 -37.90 -0.39 16.46
CA GLY A 290 -37.10 0.41 15.55
C GLY A 290 -36.63 -0.35 14.32
N SER A 291 -35.73 0.28 13.57
CA SER A 291 -35.12 -0.33 12.39
C SER A 291 -33.64 0.00 12.28
N LYS A 292 -32.85 -1.00 11.92
CA LYS A 292 -31.43 -0.87 11.58
C LYS A 292 -31.24 -1.16 10.10
N THR A 293 -30.31 -0.49 9.46
CA THR A 293 -30.03 -0.64 8.03
C THR A 293 -28.54 -0.74 7.75
N TRP A 294 -28.19 -1.28 6.57
CA TRP A 294 -26.82 -1.57 6.16
C TRP A 294 -26.08 -2.53 7.09
N ILE A 295 -26.80 -3.53 7.63
CA ILE A 295 -26.26 -4.46 8.61
C ILE A 295 -25.72 -5.71 7.92
N THR A 296 -24.39 -5.81 7.86
CA THR A 296 -23.70 -7.02 7.40
C THR A 296 -24.13 -8.23 8.23
N ASN A 297 -24.31 -9.36 7.56
CA ASN A 297 -24.78 -10.65 8.08
C ASN A 297 -26.25 -10.70 8.54
N SER A 298 -27.00 -9.59 8.66
CA SER A 298 -28.34 -9.64 9.26
C SER A 298 -29.30 -10.66 8.63
N PRO A 299 -29.31 -10.89 7.29
CA PRO A 299 -30.22 -11.89 6.70
C PRO A 299 -29.91 -13.34 7.10
N ILE A 300 -28.67 -13.62 7.52
CA ILE A 300 -28.21 -14.97 7.89
C ILE A 300 -27.83 -15.10 9.38
N ALA A 301 -27.88 -14.02 10.16
CA ALA A 301 -27.41 -14.00 11.54
C ALA A 301 -28.36 -14.71 12.49
N ASP A 302 -27.84 -15.47 13.45
CA ASP A 302 -28.61 -16.08 14.53
C ASP A 302 -28.59 -15.21 15.80
N VAL A 303 -27.55 -14.38 15.96
CA VAL A 303 -27.35 -13.47 17.10
C VAL A 303 -27.27 -12.03 16.61
N PHE A 304 -27.93 -11.13 17.33
CA PHE A 304 -27.99 -9.71 17.00
C PHE A 304 -27.53 -8.90 18.21
N VAL A 305 -26.45 -8.11 18.05
CA VAL A 305 -26.05 -7.10 19.04
C VAL A 305 -26.67 -5.77 18.62
N ILE A 306 -27.72 -5.34 19.30
CA ILE A 306 -28.51 -4.15 18.97
C ILE A 306 -28.20 -3.02 19.96
N TRP A 307 -28.00 -1.82 19.43
CA TRP A 307 -27.95 -0.59 20.23
C TRP A 307 -29.25 0.19 20.08
N ALA A 308 -29.88 0.52 21.21
CA ALA A 308 -31.15 1.26 21.25
C ALA A 308 -31.17 2.24 22.44
N LYS A 309 -31.94 3.31 22.31
CA LYS A 309 -32.11 4.34 23.33
C LYS A 309 -33.16 3.91 24.36
N GLU A 310 -32.75 3.77 25.61
CA GLU A 310 -33.63 3.41 26.71
C GLU A 310 -34.56 4.59 27.04
N THR A 311 -35.87 4.36 27.07
CA THR A 311 -36.84 5.47 27.07
C THR A 311 -36.86 6.30 28.35
N LYS A 312 -36.51 5.71 29.51
CA LYS A 312 -36.53 6.44 30.79
C LYS A 312 -35.22 7.21 31.01
N SER A 313 -34.07 6.57 30.80
CA SER A 313 -32.78 7.26 31.00
C SER A 313 -32.36 8.14 29.81
N GLY A 314 -32.84 7.85 28.61
CA GLY A 314 -32.36 8.48 27.37
C GLY A 314 -30.97 7.97 26.93
N GLU A 315 -30.37 7.04 27.67
CA GLU A 315 -29.06 6.47 27.34
C GLU A 315 -29.18 5.39 26.26
N ILE A 316 -28.14 5.25 25.45
CA ILE A 316 -27.99 4.14 24.52
C ILE A 316 -27.51 2.92 25.32
N LYS A 317 -28.19 1.78 25.17
CA LYS A 317 -27.81 0.49 25.77
C LYS A 317 -27.65 -0.58 24.69
N GLY A 318 -26.84 -1.60 25.00
CA GLY A 318 -26.63 -2.76 24.15
C GLY A 318 -27.50 -3.94 24.56
N PHE A 319 -28.08 -4.63 23.59
CA PHE A 319 -28.97 -5.78 23.77
C PHE A 319 -28.55 -6.94 22.88
N VAL A 320 -28.53 -8.15 23.42
CA VAL A 320 -28.25 -9.38 22.68
C VAL A 320 -29.56 -10.09 22.37
N LEU A 321 -29.91 -10.19 21.10
CA LEU A 321 -31.14 -10.84 20.63
C LEU A 321 -30.78 -12.11 19.85
N THR A 322 -31.73 -13.04 19.76
CA THR A 322 -31.63 -14.25 18.95
C THR A 322 -32.72 -14.26 17.88
N ARG A 323 -32.47 -14.93 16.75
CA ARG A 323 -33.36 -14.92 15.57
C ARG A 323 -34.77 -15.44 15.85
N ASP A 324 -34.93 -16.33 16.81
CA ASP A 324 -36.20 -16.95 17.20
C ASP A 324 -37.12 -16.02 18.01
N MET A 325 -36.61 -14.87 18.47
CA MET A 325 -37.44 -13.88 19.14
C MET A 325 -38.50 -13.30 18.19
N LYS A 326 -39.76 -13.28 18.65
CA LYS A 326 -40.88 -12.70 17.91
C LYS A 326 -40.67 -11.20 17.68
N GLY A 327 -41.09 -10.72 16.51
CA GLY A 327 -41.00 -9.30 16.14
C GLY A 327 -39.73 -8.91 15.39
N ILE A 328 -38.83 -9.86 15.10
CA ILE A 328 -37.61 -9.61 14.31
C ILE A 328 -37.83 -10.03 12.86
N THR A 329 -37.53 -9.12 11.92
CA THR A 329 -37.38 -9.47 10.50
C THR A 329 -36.08 -8.91 9.92
N THR A 330 -35.49 -9.62 8.96
CA THR A 330 -34.14 -9.32 8.44
C THR A 330 -34.10 -9.30 6.91
N PRO A 331 -34.82 -8.38 6.24
CA PRO A 331 -34.85 -8.33 4.78
C PRO A 331 -33.46 -8.00 4.22
N LYS A 332 -33.08 -8.70 3.15
CA LYS A 332 -31.83 -8.46 2.41
C LYS A 332 -31.94 -7.15 1.61
N ILE A 333 -30.85 -6.40 1.54
CA ILE A 333 -30.68 -5.28 0.60
C ILE A 333 -30.10 -5.86 -0.68
N GLU A 334 -30.80 -5.65 -1.80
CA GLU A 334 -30.40 -6.11 -3.13
C GLU A 334 -29.79 -4.97 -3.96
N GLY A 335 -29.05 -5.33 -5.02
CA GLY A 335 -28.55 -4.36 -6.00
C GLY A 335 -27.31 -3.59 -5.55
N LYS A 336 -26.56 -4.11 -4.58
CA LYS A 336 -25.30 -3.45 -4.16
C LYS A 336 -24.27 -3.56 -5.28
N HIS A 337 -23.58 -2.47 -5.60
CA HIS A 337 -22.44 -2.51 -6.52
C HIS A 337 -21.09 -2.69 -5.81
N SER A 338 -21.12 -2.94 -4.51
CA SER A 338 -19.94 -3.09 -3.66
C SER A 338 -20.21 -4.08 -2.54
N LEU A 339 -19.17 -4.78 -2.11
CA LEU A 339 -19.26 -5.86 -1.11
C LEU A 339 -20.35 -6.88 -1.47
N ARG A 340 -20.41 -7.28 -2.74
CA ARG A 340 -21.44 -8.19 -3.26
C ARG A 340 -21.26 -9.62 -2.76
N ALA A 341 -20.03 -10.02 -2.46
CA ALA A 341 -19.70 -11.28 -1.81
C ALA A 341 -19.94 -11.25 -0.28
N SER A 342 -20.71 -10.28 0.22
CA SER A 342 -21.14 -10.17 1.61
C SER A 342 -22.65 -9.96 1.63
N VAL A 343 -23.35 -10.65 2.53
CA VAL A 343 -24.79 -10.46 2.69
C VAL A 343 -25.06 -9.28 3.63
N THR A 344 -25.88 -8.34 3.19
CA THR A 344 -26.22 -7.12 3.94
C THR A 344 -27.73 -6.96 3.94
N GLY A 345 -28.28 -6.56 5.08
CA GLY A 345 -29.72 -6.38 5.19
C GLY A 345 -30.10 -5.30 6.19
N MET A 346 -31.37 -5.34 6.55
CA MET A 346 -31.95 -4.54 7.63
C MET A 346 -32.23 -5.44 8.84
N ILE A 347 -32.56 -4.82 9.97
CA ILE A 347 -33.14 -5.48 11.13
C ILE A 347 -34.35 -4.64 11.53
N MET A 348 -35.55 -5.18 11.37
CA MET A 348 -36.78 -4.55 11.83
C MET A 348 -37.17 -5.18 13.16
N MET A 349 -37.50 -4.35 14.14
CA MET A 349 -37.89 -4.75 15.48
C MET A 349 -39.26 -4.15 15.78
N ASP A 350 -40.24 -5.02 15.96
CA ASP A 350 -41.61 -4.68 16.32
C ASP A 350 -41.99 -5.40 17.63
N ASP A 351 -42.07 -4.63 18.72
CA ASP A 351 -42.34 -5.11 20.07
C ASP A 351 -41.52 -6.34 20.51
N VAL A 352 -40.22 -6.35 20.20
CA VAL A 352 -39.32 -7.46 20.52
C VAL A 352 -39.06 -7.50 22.02
N LYS A 353 -39.49 -8.58 22.68
CA LYS A 353 -39.27 -8.80 24.12
C LYS A 353 -37.87 -9.34 24.38
N VAL A 354 -37.07 -8.60 25.15
CA VAL A 354 -35.68 -8.93 25.48
C VAL A 354 -35.53 -9.08 27.00
N PRO A 355 -35.15 -10.27 27.50
CA PRO A 355 -34.92 -10.50 28.93
C PRO A 355 -33.83 -9.57 29.51
N LYS A 356 -33.89 -9.27 30.81
CA LYS A 356 -32.93 -8.35 31.47
C LYS A 356 -31.49 -8.88 31.43
N GLU A 357 -31.32 -10.19 31.46
CA GLU A 357 -30.02 -10.84 31.35
C GLU A 357 -29.35 -10.61 29.98
N ASN A 358 -30.10 -10.27 28.94
CA ASN A 358 -29.55 -10.06 27.60
C ASN A 358 -28.99 -8.65 27.36
N ILE A 359 -28.89 -7.83 28.41
CA ILE A 359 -28.37 -6.46 28.33
C ILE A 359 -26.86 -6.48 28.54
N LEU A 360 -26.15 -5.66 27.76
CA LEU A 360 -24.73 -5.40 27.92
C LEU A 360 -24.50 -4.35 29.02
N ASP A 361 -23.55 -4.61 29.91
CA ASP A 361 -23.13 -3.72 31.00
C ASP A 361 -22.26 -2.56 30.48
N VAL A 362 -22.87 -1.72 29.65
CA VAL A 362 -22.29 -0.48 29.13
C VAL A 362 -23.40 0.47 28.68
N SER A 363 -23.22 1.75 28.98
CA SER A 363 -24.14 2.83 28.58
C SER A 363 -23.47 3.84 27.65
N GLY A 364 -24.32 4.51 26.86
CA GLY A 364 -23.94 5.58 25.96
C GLY A 364 -23.14 5.11 24.75
N LEU A 365 -22.51 6.06 24.06
CA LEU A 365 -21.73 5.78 22.84
C LEU A 365 -20.41 5.03 23.11
N LYS A 366 -19.98 4.91 24.37
CA LYS A 366 -18.76 4.17 24.75
C LYS A 366 -18.81 2.71 24.28
N GLY A 367 -19.95 2.04 24.44
CA GLY A 367 -20.16 0.65 24.04
C GLY A 367 -19.99 0.42 22.53
N PRO A 368 -20.80 1.04 21.66
CA PRO A 368 -20.65 0.84 20.22
C PRO A 368 -19.32 1.36 19.70
N PHE A 369 -18.79 2.48 20.23
CA PHE A 369 -17.52 3.03 19.73
C PHE A 369 -16.31 2.18 20.10
N SER A 370 -16.32 1.48 21.24
CA SER A 370 -15.25 0.54 21.56
C SER A 370 -15.22 -0.61 20.55
N CYS A 371 -16.38 -1.14 20.16
CA CYS A 371 -16.51 -2.18 19.12
C CYS A 371 -16.02 -1.67 17.75
N LEU A 372 -16.46 -0.48 17.35
CA LEU A 372 -16.04 0.13 16.08
C LEU A 372 -14.52 0.34 16.03
N ASN A 373 -13.87 0.71 17.13
CA ASN A 373 -12.41 0.84 17.14
C ASN A 373 -11.69 -0.50 16.91
N GLN A 374 -12.25 -1.61 17.40
CA GLN A 374 -11.74 -2.97 17.12
C GLN A 374 -11.87 -3.32 15.63
N ALA A 375 -13.04 -3.04 15.03
CA ALA A 375 -13.30 -3.32 13.62
C ALA A 375 -12.45 -2.44 12.67
N ARG A 376 -12.39 -1.13 12.93
CA ARG A 376 -11.55 -0.16 12.20
C ARG A 376 -10.07 -0.55 12.19
N PHE A 377 -9.58 -1.09 13.30
CA PHE A 377 -8.22 -1.60 13.39
C PHE A 377 -7.98 -2.78 12.42
N GLY A 378 -8.91 -3.73 12.35
CA GLY A 378 -8.85 -4.84 11.38
C GLY A 378 -8.92 -4.35 9.92
N ILE A 379 -9.77 -3.35 9.63
CA ILE A 379 -9.89 -2.72 8.31
C ILE A 379 -8.58 -2.04 7.86
N ALA A 380 -7.89 -1.37 8.77
CA ALA A 380 -6.63 -0.69 8.45
C ALA A 380 -5.55 -1.69 7.95
N TRP A 381 -5.55 -2.91 8.46
CA TRP A 381 -4.72 -4.00 7.93
C TRP A 381 -5.29 -4.60 6.64
N GLY A 382 -6.58 -4.94 6.65
CA GLY A 382 -7.25 -5.60 5.54
C GLY A 382 -7.12 -4.84 4.22
N THR A 383 -7.37 -3.53 4.24
CA THR A 383 -7.29 -2.69 3.03
C THR A 383 -5.91 -2.69 2.37
N MET A 384 -4.82 -2.88 3.13
CA MET A 384 -3.48 -3.06 2.57
C MET A 384 -3.33 -4.40 1.84
N GLY A 385 -4.03 -5.45 2.26
CA GLY A 385 -4.10 -6.71 1.51
C GLY A 385 -4.76 -6.57 0.13
N ALA A 386 -5.88 -5.84 0.06
CA ALA A 386 -6.51 -5.51 -1.22
C ALA A 386 -5.63 -4.61 -2.10
N ALA A 387 -4.94 -3.63 -1.49
CA ALA A 387 -4.01 -2.76 -2.21
C ALA A 387 -2.83 -3.55 -2.80
N GLU A 388 -2.25 -4.48 -2.04
CA GLU A 388 -1.20 -5.38 -2.51
C GLU A 388 -1.67 -6.28 -3.64
N PHE A 389 -2.88 -6.85 -3.55
CA PHE A 389 -3.46 -7.61 -4.66
C PHE A 389 -3.51 -6.76 -5.94
N CYS A 390 -4.08 -5.55 -5.87
CA CYS A 390 -4.16 -4.63 -7.00
C CYS A 390 -2.78 -4.28 -7.58
N PHE A 391 -1.80 -4.01 -6.71
CA PHE A 391 -0.42 -3.74 -7.12
C PHE A 391 0.21 -4.93 -7.86
N HIS A 392 0.11 -6.14 -7.30
CA HIS A 392 0.70 -7.34 -7.91
C HIS A 392 0.03 -7.69 -9.24
N ALA A 393 -1.30 -7.65 -9.30
CA ALA A 393 -2.05 -7.92 -10.53
C ALA A 393 -1.73 -6.91 -11.63
N ALA A 394 -1.66 -5.61 -11.31
CA ALA A 394 -1.29 -4.57 -12.28
C ALA A 394 0.17 -4.70 -12.74
N ARG A 395 1.09 -5.03 -11.83
CA ARG A 395 2.50 -5.28 -12.17
C ARG A 395 2.63 -6.48 -13.11
N GLU A 396 2.03 -7.61 -12.79
CA GLU A 396 2.07 -8.80 -13.63
C GLU A 396 1.48 -8.53 -15.01
N TYR A 397 0.30 -7.92 -15.06
CA TYR A 397 -0.35 -7.56 -16.31
C TYR A 397 0.54 -6.66 -17.18
N THR A 398 1.14 -5.64 -16.59
CA THR A 398 1.98 -4.68 -17.36
C THR A 398 3.34 -5.24 -17.77
N LEU A 399 3.86 -6.27 -17.10
CA LEU A 399 5.04 -7.01 -17.54
C LEU A 399 4.72 -7.91 -18.75
N ASN A 400 3.53 -8.52 -18.75
CA ASN A 400 3.11 -9.46 -19.79
C ASN A 400 2.53 -8.77 -21.03
N ARG A 401 1.72 -7.72 -20.84
CA ARG A 401 1.06 -6.99 -21.93
C ARG A 401 2.06 -6.09 -22.67
N LYS A 402 2.11 -6.22 -23.99
CA LYS A 402 2.97 -5.41 -24.87
C LYS A 402 2.17 -4.38 -25.67
N GLN A 403 2.73 -3.19 -25.81
CA GLN A 403 2.29 -2.13 -26.72
C GLN A 403 3.53 -1.42 -27.28
N PHE A 404 3.44 -0.93 -28.51
CA PHE A 404 4.58 -0.28 -29.18
C PHE A 404 5.87 -1.13 -29.15
N GLY A 405 5.74 -2.46 -29.31
CA GLY A 405 6.86 -3.40 -29.36
C GLY A 405 7.53 -3.74 -28.03
N LYS A 406 7.02 -3.29 -26.88
CA LYS A 406 7.63 -3.53 -25.56
C LYS A 406 6.59 -3.73 -24.44
N PRO A 407 6.96 -4.32 -23.29
CA PRO A 407 6.08 -4.39 -22.12
C PRO A 407 5.59 -3.01 -21.67
N LEU A 408 4.34 -2.92 -21.21
CA LEU A 408 3.78 -1.69 -20.63
C LEU A 408 4.61 -1.20 -19.43
N ALA A 409 5.10 -2.13 -18.61
CA ALA A 409 5.98 -1.87 -17.47
C ALA A 409 7.31 -1.20 -17.87
N GLN A 410 7.66 -1.17 -19.16
CA GLN A 410 8.82 -0.46 -19.71
C GLN A 410 8.45 0.97 -20.20
N THR A 411 7.56 1.64 -19.48
CA THR A 411 7.18 3.04 -19.71
C THR A 411 7.25 3.81 -18.38
N GLN A 412 7.67 5.08 -18.45
CA GLN A 412 7.89 5.91 -17.25
C GLN A 412 6.61 6.07 -16.42
N LEU A 413 5.46 6.25 -17.08
CA LEU A 413 4.18 6.46 -16.40
C LEU A 413 3.72 5.21 -15.63
N MET A 414 3.93 4.01 -16.17
CA MET A 414 3.62 2.76 -15.46
C MET A 414 4.56 2.55 -14.27
N GLN A 415 5.85 2.85 -14.44
CA GLN A 415 6.83 2.76 -13.34
C GLN A 415 6.56 3.77 -12.23
N LYS A 416 6.12 4.99 -12.56
CA LYS A 416 5.71 5.97 -11.55
C LYS A 416 4.53 5.45 -10.72
N LYS A 417 3.47 4.95 -11.35
CA LYS A 417 2.31 4.39 -10.65
C LYS A 417 2.72 3.24 -9.72
N MET A 418 3.57 2.33 -10.20
CA MET A 418 4.10 1.24 -9.36
C MET A 418 4.92 1.75 -8.17
N ALA A 419 5.73 2.79 -8.35
CA ALA A 419 6.51 3.38 -7.25
C ALA A 419 5.60 4.03 -6.19
N ASP A 420 4.53 4.73 -6.62
CA ASP A 420 3.55 5.33 -5.71
C ASP A 420 2.81 4.24 -4.92
N MET A 421 2.33 3.18 -5.60
CA MET A 421 1.66 2.05 -4.95
C MET A 421 2.54 1.38 -3.89
N LEU A 422 3.78 1.03 -4.27
CA LEU A 422 4.73 0.39 -3.37
C LEU A 422 5.01 1.23 -2.13
N THR A 423 5.21 2.54 -2.33
CA THR A 423 5.51 3.47 -1.24
C THR A 423 4.37 3.52 -0.24
N GLU A 424 3.14 3.70 -0.70
CA GLU A 424 1.97 3.86 0.17
C GLU A 424 1.60 2.57 0.91
N ILE A 425 1.72 1.41 0.25
CA ILE A 425 1.53 0.09 0.89
C ILE A 425 2.55 -0.09 2.02
N THR A 426 3.83 0.17 1.72
CA THR A 426 4.91 0.02 2.69
C THR A 426 4.68 0.91 3.91
N LEU A 427 4.38 2.19 3.70
CA LEU A 427 4.11 3.13 4.79
C LEU A 427 2.88 2.72 5.60
N GLY A 428 1.80 2.30 4.93
CA GLY A 428 0.55 1.88 5.57
C GLY A 428 0.73 0.65 6.46
N LEU A 429 1.49 -0.36 6.01
CA LEU A 429 1.77 -1.59 6.75
C LEU A 429 2.60 -1.33 8.01
N HIS A 430 3.69 -0.55 7.91
CA HIS A 430 4.50 -0.24 9.08
C HIS A 430 3.77 0.67 10.08
N ALA A 431 2.93 1.60 9.60
CA ALA A 431 2.11 2.43 10.47
C ALA A 431 1.10 1.58 11.27
N VAL A 432 0.36 0.68 10.60
CA VAL A 432 -0.62 -0.16 11.29
C VAL A 432 0.04 -1.22 12.19
N LEU A 433 1.23 -1.74 11.82
CA LEU A 433 2.05 -2.57 12.71
C LEU A 433 2.41 -1.84 13.99
N ARG A 434 2.86 -0.57 13.91
CA ARG A 434 3.16 0.22 15.11
C ARG A 434 1.93 0.40 15.99
N VAL A 435 0.77 0.71 15.40
CA VAL A 435 -0.49 0.84 16.15
C VAL A 435 -0.89 -0.49 16.81
N SER A 436 -0.62 -1.62 16.14
CA SER A 436 -0.90 -2.95 16.69
C SER A 436 -0.06 -3.24 17.93
N ARG A 437 1.24 -2.95 17.90
CA ARG A 437 2.12 -3.09 19.08
C ARG A 437 1.69 -2.18 20.22
N LEU A 438 1.35 -0.93 19.92
CA LEU A 438 0.83 0.00 20.92
C LEU A 438 -0.48 -0.46 21.55
N LYS A 439 -1.29 -1.23 20.81
CA LYS A 439 -2.52 -1.82 21.33
C LYS A 439 -2.25 -2.97 22.29
N ASP A 440 -1.34 -3.88 21.93
CA ASP A 440 -0.93 -4.98 22.80
C ASP A 440 -0.22 -4.45 24.07
N ASP A 441 0.49 -3.31 23.97
CA ASP A 441 1.10 -2.61 25.11
C ASP A 441 0.10 -1.77 25.95
N GLU A 442 -1.21 -1.84 25.70
CA GLU A 442 -2.25 -1.02 26.36
C GLU A 442 -2.06 0.51 26.23
N ARG A 443 -1.37 0.96 25.18
CA ARG A 443 -1.04 2.37 24.91
C ARG A 443 -1.80 2.94 23.70
N LEU A 444 -2.88 2.28 23.29
CA LEU A 444 -3.67 2.69 22.15
C LEU A 444 -4.56 3.89 22.48
N ALA A 445 -4.39 4.97 21.72
CA ALA A 445 -5.38 6.05 21.65
C ALA A 445 -6.32 5.84 20.44
N PRO A 446 -7.64 6.08 20.56
CA PRO A 446 -8.59 5.95 19.44
C PRO A 446 -8.21 6.78 18.20
N GLU A 447 -7.54 7.91 18.38
CA GLU A 447 -7.00 8.76 17.32
C GLU A 447 -5.98 8.01 16.45
N MET A 448 -5.18 7.11 17.03
CA MET A 448 -4.23 6.28 16.29
C MET A 448 -4.96 5.37 15.29
N VAL A 449 -6.09 4.78 15.70
CA VAL A 449 -6.94 3.97 14.82
C VAL A 449 -7.55 4.83 13.71
N SER A 450 -8.01 6.04 14.05
CA SER A 450 -8.55 6.98 13.05
C SER A 450 -7.50 7.36 12.00
N LEU A 451 -6.25 7.58 12.42
CA LEU A 451 -5.13 7.88 11.53
C LEU A 451 -4.91 6.75 10.52
N VAL A 452 -4.73 5.52 10.99
CA VAL A 452 -4.40 4.38 10.10
C VAL A 452 -5.59 3.93 9.27
N LYS A 453 -6.82 3.92 9.82
CA LYS A 453 -8.03 3.57 9.06
C LYS A 453 -8.24 4.55 7.92
N ARG A 454 -8.24 5.86 8.22
CA ARG A 454 -8.40 6.92 7.20
C ARG A 454 -7.34 6.81 6.11
N ASN A 455 -6.07 6.72 6.51
CA ASN A 455 -4.95 6.66 5.56
C ASN A 455 -5.06 5.40 4.69
N ASN A 456 -5.15 4.22 5.31
CA ASN A 456 -5.04 2.97 4.59
C ASN A 456 -6.24 2.74 3.67
N CYS A 457 -7.48 3.07 4.08
CA CYS A 457 -8.63 3.02 3.19
C CYS A 457 -8.47 3.95 1.98
N GLY A 458 -8.11 5.22 2.22
CA GLY A 458 -7.97 6.21 1.15
C GLY A 458 -6.86 5.86 0.16
N LYS A 459 -5.70 5.40 0.67
CA LYS A 459 -4.57 4.99 -0.16
C LYS A 459 -4.85 3.69 -0.91
N ALA A 460 -5.48 2.69 -0.27
CA ALA A 460 -5.89 1.46 -0.95
C ALA A 460 -6.86 1.76 -2.10
N LEU A 461 -7.84 2.64 -1.88
CA LEU A 461 -8.79 3.03 -2.92
C LEU A 461 -8.09 3.73 -4.09
N GLN A 462 -7.15 4.64 -3.83
CA GLN A 462 -6.37 5.28 -4.88
C GLN A 462 -5.52 4.27 -5.66
N ILE A 463 -4.88 3.32 -4.98
CA ILE A 463 -4.11 2.23 -5.59
C ILE A 463 -5.00 1.37 -6.49
N ALA A 464 -6.20 1.00 -6.04
CA ALA A 464 -7.13 0.22 -6.84
C ALA A 464 -7.61 0.97 -8.10
N ARG A 465 -7.85 2.29 -8.00
CA ARG A 465 -8.18 3.15 -9.15
C ARG A 465 -7.03 3.19 -10.16
N ASP A 466 -5.80 3.43 -9.68
CA ASP A 466 -4.61 3.46 -10.54
C ASP A 466 -4.36 2.10 -11.20
N ALA A 467 -4.50 1.00 -10.44
CA ALA A 467 -4.34 -0.36 -10.93
C ALA A 467 -5.39 -0.69 -11.99
N ARG A 468 -6.65 -0.30 -11.79
CA ARG A 468 -7.72 -0.46 -12.78
C ARG A 468 -7.30 0.21 -14.09
N ASP A 469 -6.88 1.47 -14.03
CA ASP A 469 -6.53 2.24 -15.22
C ASP A 469 -5.31 1.65 -15.96
N MET A 470 -4.36 1.04 -15.23
CA MET A 470 -3.20 0.36 -15.81
C MET A 470 -3.57 -0.84 -16.70
N LEU A 471 -4.75 -1.45 -16.49
CA LEU A 471 -5.25 -2.56 -17.31
C LEU A 471 -6.00 -2.10 -18.56
N GLY A 472 -6.35 -0.82 -18.67
CA GLY A 472 -7.17 -0.28 -19.76
C GLY A 472 -8.55 -0.92 -19.80
N GLY A 473 -9.02 -1.33 -20.99
CA GLY A 473 -10.33 -1.97 -21.15
C GLY A 473 -10.52 -3.26 -20.34
N ASN A 474 -9.45 -4.01 -20.10
CA ASN A 474 -9.50 -5.22 -19.27
C ASN A 474 -9.71 -4.91 -17.78
N GLY A 475 -9.42 -3.67 -17.36
CA GLY A 475 -9.56 -3.25 -15.97
C GLY A 475 -11.00 -3.19 -15.48
N ILE A 476 -12.01 -3.24 -16.36
CA ILE A 476 -13.43 -3.31 -15.99
C ILE A 476 -14.01 -4.74 -16.01
N VAL A 477 -13.19 -5.74 -16.32
CA VAL A 477 -13.61 -7.14 -16.42
C VAL A 477 -13.30 -7.85 -15.10
N ASP A 478 -14.29 -8.56 -14.56
CA ASP A 478 -14.24 -9.25 -13.26
C ASP A 478 -13.16 -10.37 -13.18
N GLU A 479 -12.80 -10.95 -14.32
CA GLU A 479 -11.73 -11.94 -14.48
C GLU A 479 -10.37 -11.43 -14.01
N TYR A 480 -10.12 -10.13 -14.12
CA TYR A 480 -8.88 -9.51 -13.62
C TYR A 480 -8.97 -9.03 -12.18
N HIS A 481 -10.13 -9.19 -11.53
CA HIS A 481 -10.40 -8.94 -10.12
C HIS A 481 -10.22 -7.50 -9.60
N ILE A 482 -9.47 -6.63 -10.27
CA ILE A 482 -9.18 -5.26 -9.81
C ILE A 482 -10.45 -4.41 -9.71
N ILE A 483 -11.38 -4.52 -10.67
CA ILE A 483 -12.64 -3.77 -10.61
C ILE A 483 -13.46 -4.12 -9.37
N ARG A 484 -13.45 -5.39 -8.96
CA ARG A 484 -14.11 -5.86 -7.74
C ARG A 484 -13.50 -5.21 -6.51
N HIS A 485 -12.18 -5.22 -6.37
CA HIS A 485 -11.49 -4.53 -5.27
C HIS A 485 -11.75 -3.03 -5.27
N LEU A 486 -11.72 -2.38 -6.43
CA LEU A 486 -12.05 -0.96 -6.56
C LEU A 486 -13.44 -0.66 -6.02
N CYS A 487 -14.46 -1.35 -6.53
CA CYS A 487 -15.84 -1.17 -6.08
C CYS A 487 -15.99 -1.45 -4.58
N ASN A 488 -15.37 -2.52 -4.07
CA ASN A 488 -15.35 -2.85 -2.65
C ASN A 488 -14.77 -1.72 -1.78
N LEU A 489 -13.61 -1.19 -2.17
CA LEU A 489 -12.89 -0.17 -1.42
C LEU A 489 -13.63 1.18 -1.37
N GLU A 490 -14.51 1.50 -2.33
CA GLU A 490 -15.41 2.67 -2.22
C GLU A 490 -16.28 2.57 -0.97
N THR A 491 -16.87 1.40 -0.71
CA THR A 491 -17.70 1.17 0.47
C THR A 491 -16.86 1.12 1.75
N VAL A 492 -15.70 0.46 1.74
CA VAL A 492 -14.79 0.40 2.90
C VAL A 492 -14.24 1.79 3.30
N ASN A 493 -14.10 2.70 2.35
CA ASN A 493 -13.72 4.09 2.63
C ASN A 493 -14.84 4.89 3.32
N THR A 494 -16.10 4.47 3.19
CA THR A 494 -17.28 5.14 3.73
C THR A 494 -17.74 4.58 5.08
N TYR A 495 -17.91 3.26 5.21
CA TYR A 495 -18.49 2.69 6.44
C TYR A 495 -17.50 2.69 7.61
N GLU A 496 -18.04 2.49 8.82
CA GLU A 496 -17.30 2.55 10.10
C GLU A 496 -16.62 3.91 10.34
N GLY A 497 -17.17 4.99 9.79
CA GLY A 497 -16.63 6.35 9.87
C GLY A 497 -15.99 6.76 8.56
N THR A 498 -16.53 7.80 7.94
CA THR A 498 -16.03 8.27 6.65
C THR A 498 -14.62 8.83 6.77
N HIS A 499 -13.94 8.94 5.64
CA HIS A 499 -12.62 9.56 5.55
C HIS A 499 -12.58 10.97 6.18
N ASP A 500 -13.65 11.75 6.02
CA ASP A 500 -13.76 13.11 6.56
C ASP A 500 -14.11 13.12 8.05
N ILE A 501 -14.97 12.22 8.53
CA ILE A 501 -15.23 12.07 9.97
C ILE A 501 -13.95 11.75 10.73
N HIS A 502 -13.10 10.85 10.20
CA HIS A 502 -11.79 10.61 10.81
C HIS A 502 -10.86 11.81 10.73
N ALA A 503 -10.93 12.63 9.67
CA ALA A 503 -10.19 13.89 9.60
C ALA A 503 -10.62 14.86 10.71
N LEU A 504 -11.92 14.96 10.99
CA LEU A 504 -12.46 15.81 12.06
C LEU A 504 -12.10 15.28 13.46
N ILE A 505 -12.07 13.96 13.66
CA ILE A 505 -11.58 13.35 14.90
C ILE A 505 -10.13 13.77 15.15
N LEU A 506 -9.27 13.64 14.13
CA LEU A 506 -7.87 14.06 14.24
C LEU A 506 -7.73 15.57 14.41
N GLY A 507 -8.52 16.36 13.68
CA GLY A 507 -8.55 17.81 13.79
C GLY A 507 -8.86 18.26 15.23
N ARG A 508 -9.88 17.65 15.86
CA ARG A 508 -10.21 17.90 17.26
C ARG A 508 -9.06 17.52 18.21
N ALA A 509 -8.37 16.41 17.95
CA ALA A 509 -7.23 16.00 18.77
C ALA A 509 -6.01 16.94 18.63
N ILE A 510 -5.82 17.55 17.46
CA ILE A 510 -4.75 18.51 17.19
C ILE A 510 -5.05 19.88 17.82
N THR A 511 -6.28 20.35 17.70
CA THR A 511 -6.65 21.73 18.06
C THR A 511 -7.31 21.86 19.43
N GLY A 512 -7.85 20.77 19.97
CA GLY A 512 -8.75 20.79 21.14
C GLY A 512 -10.17 21.29 20.83
N LEU A 513 -10.50 21.59 19.58
CA LEU A 513 -11.77 22.20 19.17
C LEU A 513 -12.59 21.26 18.27
N GLN A 514 -13.90 21.13 18.55
CA GLN A 514 -14.80 20.30 17.76
C GLN A 514 -15.23 21.02 16.47
N ALA A 515 -15.29 20.31 15.32
CA ALA A 515 -15.76 20.84 14.03
C ALA A 515 -16.65 19.86 13.21
N PHE A 516 -17.44 19.02 13.87
CA PHE A 516 -18.45 18.12 13.30
C PHE A 516 -19.75 18.82 12.90
N GLN A 517 -19.97 20.06 13.36
CA GLN A 517 -21.15 20.88 13.11
C GLN A 517 -20.75 22.26 12.59
#